data_AF-A0A6A0AG73-F1
#
_entry.id   AF-A0A6A0AG73-F1
#
_cell.length_a   1.000
_cell.length_b   1.000
_cell.length_c   1.000
_cell.angle_alpha   90.00
_cell.angle_beta   90.00
_cell.angle_gamma   90.00
#
_symmetry.space_group_name_H-M   'P 1'
#
loop_
_entity.id
_entity.type
_entity.pdbx_description
1 polymer ?
#
loop_
_entity_poly.entity_id
_entity_poly.type
_entity_poly.pdbx_seq_one_letter_code
_entity_poly.pdbx_strand_id
1 'polypeptide(L)'
;MTCALWRTTGRAQCWAPGAWAGRCGWTAWRSPSSPTSSRRAGGATLEHPAVEITYGMERIMMSLQGVTNFKDIRYNETLTYGELFLQNEYEMSVYNMDEADVADQRARFELFEREARRLVARRLPVPAYDHLLKLSHTFNILDARGAVGVTERANCFAVMRNLARDITGLWLSRREELGHPLGLVAPPAPPNPTPAPPSGTSRAEVSSEAAQHSFVLEIGTEELPPEEVQSCVQQLRQRVGPLLQQLRLQHGTIRCEATPRRLAVLVADLATAQTSAESQVRGPPWKQAFTASGQPSPALLGFCKKNGVDPAEVTKAADNKGVEYVYACVKEVGRPAAQVLAEALPGLLLDKLALKKSMRWRGPATFSRPVRWLLALHGPSVVPLCWAGLAGGAATRVHTAEAYLPSLAAADITLSCEERQQQIWDAVSSAARQAG
;
A
#
# COMPACT_ATOMS: atom_id res chain seq x y z
N MET A 1 -26.10 -2.36 18.49
CA MET A 1 -25.73 -1.11 17.79
C MET A 1 -24.97 -0.21 18.76
N THR A 2 -23.64 -0.28 18.81
CA THR A 2 -22.87 0.66 19.64
C THR A 2 -21.47 0.82 19.06
N CYS A 3 -21.40 1.48 17.89
CA CYS A 3 -20.19 2.13 17.42
C CYS A 3 -20.44 3.64 17.54
N ALA A 4 -20.10 4.16 18.70
CA ALA A 4 -20.30 5.55 19.12
C ALA A 4 -19.26 6.47 18.45
N LEU A 5 -19.73 7.64 18.00
CA LEU A 5 -19.07 8.77 17.30
C LEU A 5 -19.24 8.82 15.78
N TRP A 6 -20.22 9.62 15.34
CA TRP A 6 -20.35 10.08 13.96
C TRP A 6 -20.82 11.54 13.87
N ARG A 7 -20.04 12.35 13.13
CA ARG A 7 -20.19 13.77 12.66
C ARG A 7 -19.53 14.82 13.59
N THR A 8 -18.88 15.88 13.11
CA THR A 8 -19.19 16.79 11.97
C THR A 8 -17.96 17.39 11.23
N THR A 9 -16.71 17.01 11.49
CA THR A 9 -15.53 17.76 10.96
C THR A 9 -14.55 16.93 10.15
N GLY A 10 -14.92 16.40 8.97
CA GLY A 10 -13.98 15.93 7.93
C GLY A 10 -12.89 14.89 8.29
N ARG A 11 -12.83 14.43 9.53
CA ARG A 11 -11.90 13.47 10.14
C ARG A 11 -12.68 12.78 11.28
N ALA A 12 -13.17 11.57 11.04
CA ALA A 12 -13.94 10.84 12.04
C ALA A 12 -13.04 9.81 12.75
N GLN A 13 -12.72 10.11 14.01
CA GLN A 13 -12.09 9.22 14.99
C GLN A 13 -13.18 8.63 15.88
N CYS A 14 -13.19 7.31 16.07
CA CYS A 14 -13.95 6.61 17.10
C CYS A 14 -13.08 6.59 18.37
N TRP A 15 -13.27 7.58 19.23
CA TRP A 15 -12.43 7.84 20.40
C TRP A 15 -12.68 6.90 21.58
N ALA A 16 -13.80 6.17 21.61
CA ALA A 16 -14.16 5.29 22.73
C ALA A 16 -13.47 3.90 22.69
N PRO A 17 -13.23 3.28 21.52
CA PRO A 17 -12.30 2.16 21.39
C PRO A 17 -10.99 2.50 20.65
N GLY A 18 -10.81 3.74 20.16
CA GLY A 18 -9.67 4.12 19.33
C GLY A 18 -9.73 3.62 17.88
N ALA A 19 -10.93 3.40 17.33
CA ALA A 19 -11.16 3.03 15.92
C ALA A 19 -11.39 4.28 15.03
N TRP A 20 -11.56 4.16 13.70
CA TRP A 20 -11.68 5.29 12.74
C TRP A 20 -12.67 4.93 11.62
N ALA A 21 -13.65 5.79 11.29
CA ALA A 21 -14.53 5.59 10.12
C ALA A 21 -15.23 6.91 9.67
N GLY A 22 -15.06 7.33 8.41
CA GLY A 22 -15.71 8.52 7.82
C GLY A 22 -16.55 8.19 6.56
N ARG A 23 -17.60 8.99 6.27
CA ARG A 23 -18.58 8.80 5.18
C ARG A 23 -18.27 9.69 3.96
N CYS A 24 -18.40 9.12 2.76
CA CYS A 24 -19.13 9.61 1.57
C CYS A 24 -19.16 8.47 0.52
N GLY A 25 -20.32 8.24 -0.14
CA GLY A 25 -20.60 7.35 -1.31
C GLY A 25 -19.75 6.08 -1.54
N TRP A 26 -20.39 4.90 -1.63
CA TRP A 26 -19.79 3.59 -2.01
C TRP A 26 -18.31 3.46 -1.65
N THR A 27 -18.03 3.22 -0.37
CA THR A 27 -16.66 2.95 0.03
C THR A 27 -16.64 1.92 1.14
N ALA A 28 -16.16 0.72 0.78
CA ALA A 28 -15.49 -0.16 1.72
C ALA A 28 -14.15 0.50 2.12
N TRP A 29 -14.21 1.56 2.94
CA TRP A 29 -13.01 2.14 3.52
C TRP A 29 -12.46 1.18 4.56
N ARG A 30 -11.39 0.46 4.20
CA ARG A 30 -10.37 0.09 5.19
C ARG A 30 -9.67 1.41 5.58
N SER A 31 -9.71 1.81 6.85
CA SER A 31 -9.21 3.12 7.30
C SER A 31 -7.80 3.43 6.77
N PRO A 32 -7.57 4.56 6.06
CA PRO A 32 -6.25 4.96 5.57
C PRO A 32 -5.40 5.73 6.58
N SER A 33 -5.87 6.00 7.81
CA SER A 33 -5.08 6.72 8.80
C SER A 33 -4.23 5.72 9.60
N SER A 34 -3.00 5.52 9.12
CA SER A 34 -1.91 4.78 9.76
C SER A 34 -2.10 3.25 9.80
N PRO A 35 -1.20 2.45 9.22
CA PRO A 35 -1.24 0.97 9.29
C PRO A 35 -1.06 0.42 10.71
N THR A 36 -0.88 1.28 11.71
CA THR A 36 -0.90 0.97 13.13
C THR A 36 -2.31 0.94 13.74
N SER A 37 -3.34 1.52 13.13
CA SER A 37 -4.68 1.59 13.73
C SER A 37 -5.42 0.24 13.70
N SER A 38 -5.48 -0.47 12.57
CA SER A 38 -6.02 -1.85 12.52
C SER A 38 -5.13 -2.90 13.19
N ARG A 39 -3.93 -2.49 13.62
CA ARG A 39 -3.04 -3.30 14.46
C ARG A 39 -3.07 -2.83 15.90
N ARG A 40 -3.92 -1.88 16.32
CA ARG A 40 -4.00 -1.46 17.71
C ARG A 40 -5.44 -1.41 18.21
N ALA A 41 -5.71 -2.07 19.32
CA ALA A 41 -7.00 -2.03 20.00
C ALA A 41 -6.76 -1.65 21.47
N GLY A 42 -7.45 -0.62 21.97
CA GLY A 42 -7.21 -0.09 23.33
C GLY A 42 -5.73 0.24 23.60
N GLY A 43 -4.98 0.64 22.58
CA GLY A 43 -3.55 0.95 22.69
C GLY A 43 -2.58 -0.24 22.58
N ALA A 44 -3.04 -1.48 22.68
CA ALA A 44 -2.23 -2.70 22.53
C ALA A 44 -2.04 -3.06 21.05
N THR A 45 -0.86 -3.55 20.66
CA THR A 45 -0.57 -3.98 19.28
C THR A 45 -1.08 -5.40 19.06
N LEU A 46 -1.93 -5.59 18.05
CA LEU A 46 -2.43 -6.88 17.60
C LEU A 46 -1.36 -7.59 16.76
N GLU A 47 -1.07 -8.85 17.10
CA GLU A 47 -0.20 -9.73 16.32
C GLU A 47 -0.83 -10.09 14.97
N HIS A 48 -2.15 -10.33 14.99
CA HIS A 48 -2.94 -10.63 13.81
C HIS A 48 -3.72 -9.40 13.35
N PRO A 49 -3.57 -8.97 12.09
CA PRO A 49 -4.36 -7.87 11.57
C PRO A 49 -5.83 -8.28 11.45
N ALA A 50 -6.70 -7.67 12.27
CA ALA A 50 -8.13 -7.84 12.14
C ALA A 50 -8.67 -7.11 10.88
N VAL A 51 -9.76 -7.62 10.33
CA VAL A 51 -10.53 -6.97 9.28
C VAL A 51 -11.93 -6.72 9.81
N GLU A 52 -12.34 -5.46 9.81
CA GLU A 52 -13.72 -5.05 10.05
C GLU A 52 -14.33 -4.63 8.71
N ILE A 53 -15.50 -5.18 8.37
CA ILE A 53 -16.29 -4.79 7.20
C ILE A 53 -17.62 -4.28 7.71
N THR A 54 -17.88 -3.00 7.51
CA THR A 54 -19.09 -2.33 8.02
C THR A 54 -19.98 -1.91 6.87
N TYR A 55 -21.16 -2.51 6.80
CA TYR A 55 -22.17 -2.20 5.78
C TYR A 55 -23.14 -1.14 6.30
N GLY A 56 -23.32 -0.07 5.52
CA GLY A 56 -24.42 0.87 5.71
C GLY A 56 -25.69 0.31 5.07
N MET A 57 -26.39 -0.56 5.81
CA MET A 57 -27.51 -1.35 5.30
C MET A 57 -28.59 -0.47 4.65
N GLU A 58 -28.97 0.64 5.29
CA GLU A 58 -29.99 1.55 4.79
C GLU A 58 -29.61 2.13 3.43
N ARG A 59 -28.34 2.50 3.22
CA ARG A 59 -27.86 3.03 1.94
C ARG A 59 -27.85 1.97 0.84
N ILE A 60 -27.49 0.74 1.18
CA ILE A 60 -27.51 -0.39 0.25
C ILE A 60 -28.97 -0.65 -0.17
N MET A 61 -29.88 -0.73 0.80
CA MET A 61 -31.31 -0.94 0.53
C MET A 61 -31.92 0.19 -0.30
N MET A 62 -31.60 1.46 0.00
CA MET A 62 -32.04 2.61 -0.79
C MET A 62 -31.62 2.48 -2.26
N SER A 63 -30.34 2.13 -2.49
CA SER A 63 -29.82 1.93 -3.84
C SER A 63 -30.48 0.76 -4.57
N LEU A 64 -30.73 -0.36 -3.87
CA LEU A 64 -31.35 -1.55 -4.47
C LEU A 64 -32.82 -1.34 -4.78
N GLN A 65 -33.53 -0.56 -3.97
CA GLN A 65 -34.96 -0.29 -4.14
C GLN A 65 -35.24 0.98 -4.97
N GLY A 66 -34.20 1.71 -5.39
CA GLY A 66 -34.36 2.94 -6.17
C GLY A 66 -35.01 4.10 -5.41
N VAL A 67 -34.94 4.10 -4.07
CA VAL A 67 -35.54 5.14 -3.22
C VAL A 67 -34.47 6.12 -2.72
N THR A 68 -34.85 7.40 -2.62
CA THR A 68 -33.91 8.50 -2.29
C THR A 68 -33.94 8.91 -0.82
N ASN A 69 -34.94 8.47 -0.05
CA ASN A 69 -35.07 8.72 1.38
C ASN A 69 -35.18 7.41 2.16
N PHE A 70 -34.62 7.38 3.38
CA PHE A 70 -34.58 6.17 4.20
C PHE A 70 -35.98 5.71 4.64
N LYS A 71 -36.90 6.65 4.86
CA LYS A 71 -38.27 6.35 5.30
C LYS A 71 -39.06 5.53 4.27
N ASP A 72 -38.71 5.67 2.99
CA ASP A 72 -39.40 5.04 1.87
C ASP A 72 -38.85 3.64 1.57
N ILE A 73 -37.81 3.19 2.30
CA ILE A 73 -37.30 1.82 2.20
C ILE A 73 -38.41 0.87 2.62
N ARG A 74 -38.76 -0.10 1.77
CA ARG A 74 -39.61 -1.24 2.17
C ARG A 74 -38.84 -2.16 3.08
N TYR A 75 -39.31 -2.32 4.32
CA TYR A 75 -38.73 -3.22 5.31
C TYR A 75 -39.19 -4.67 5.06
N ASN A 76 -40.46 -4.83 4.71
CA ASN A 76 -41.04 -6.09 4.23
C ASN A 76 -42.14 -5.80 3.19
N GLU A 77 -43.00 -6.78 2.91
CA GLU A 77 -44.09 -6.63 1.93
C GLU A 77 -45.12 -5.58 2.33
N THR A 78 -45.34 -5.34 3.63
CA THR A 78 -46.44 -4.53 4.16
C THR A 78 -46.01 -3.25 4.88
N LEU A 79 -44.75 -3.15 5.29
CA LEU A 79 -44.21 -2.06 6.11
C LEU A 79 -43.00 -1.38 5.48
N THR A 80 -42.95 -0.08 5.65
CA THR A 80 -41.82 0.78 5.35
C THR A 80 -40.95 1.03 6.58
N TYR A 81 -39.69 1.40 6.35
CA TYR A 81 -38.76 1.78 7.40
C TYR A 81 -39.22 3.04 8.14
N GLY A 82 -39.92 3.95 7.45
CA GLY A 82 -40.53 5.13 8.02
C GLY A 82 -41.59 4.78 9.06
N GLU A 83 -42.50 3.85 8.74
CA GLU A 83 -43.52 3.40 9.70
C GLU A 83 -42.93 2.77 10.96
N LEU A 84 -41.77 2.11 10.84
CA LEU A 84 -41.10 1.48 11.98
C LEU A 84 -40.27 2.46 12.82
N PHE A 85 -39.53 3.38 12.18
CA PHE A 85 -38.46 4.11 12.86
C PHE A 85 -38.58 5.64 12.81
N LEU A 86 -39.45 6.22 11.98
CA LEU A 86 -39.51 7.68 11.84
C LEU A 86 -39.89 8.37 13.16
N GLN A 87 -40.85 7.81 13.90
CA GLN A 87 -41.23 8.34 15.21
C GLN A 87 -40.08 8.27 16.21
N ASN A 88 -39.37 7.13 16.25
CA ASN A 88 -38.20 6.95 17.11
C ASN A 88 -37.07 7.95 16.75
N GLU A 89 -36.79 8.16 15.46
CA GLU A 89 -35.78 9.14 15.02
C GLU A 89 -36.16 10.56 15.42
N TYR A 90 -37.44 10.93 15.33
CA TYR A 90 -37.94 12.23 15.78
C TYR A 90 -37.75 12.39 17.29
N GLU A 91 -38.28 11.47 18.09
CA GLU A 91 -38.23 11.55 19.56
C GLU A 91 -36.79 11.53 20.08
N MET A 92 -35.94 10.66 19.53
CA MET A 92 -34.52 10.62 19.91
C MET A 92 -33.76 11.87 19.47
N SER A 93 -34.14 12.51 18.37
CA SER A 93 -33.53 13.79 17.97
C SER A 93 -33.90 14.90 18.95
N VAL A 94 -35.19 15.02 19.30
CA VAL A 94 -35.67 15.99 20.30
C VAL A 94 -34.98 15.76 21.64
N TYR A 95 -34.90 14.51 22.10
CA TYR A 95 -34.19 14.19 23.34
C TYR A 95 -32.70 14.58 23.28
N ASN A 96 -31.98 14.12 22.25
CA ASN A 96 -30.53 14.32 22.18
C ASN A 96 -30.12 15.77 21.91
N MET A 97 -30.95 16.55 21.21
CA MET A 97 -30.62 17.92 20.81
C MET A 97 -31.22 18.97 21.72
N ASP A 98 -32.36 18.71 22.36
CA ASP A 98 -33.13 19.75 23.07
C ASP A 98 -33.37 19.39 24.54
N GLU A 99 -33.93 18.20 24.83
CA GLU A 99 -34.50 17.88 26.14
C GLU A 99 -33.54 17.20 27.12
N ALA A 100 -32.45 16.57 26.66
CA ALA A 100 -31.55 15.85 27.56
C ALA A 100 -30.92 16.81 28.59
N ASP A 101 -31.18 16.55 29.88
CA ASP A 101 -30.66 17.35 30.98
C ASP A 101 -29.14 17.24 31.08
N VAL A 102 -28.46 18.37 30.91
CA VAL A 102 -27.01 18.45 30.86
C VAL A 102 -26.37 18.12 32.22
N ALA A 103 -26.97 18.56 33.33
CA ALA A 103 -26.41 18.36 34.67
C ALA A 103 -26.46 16.87 35.05
N ASP A 104 -27.58 16.23 34.79
CA ASP A 104 -27.75 14.80 34.98
C ASP A 104 -26.80 13.97 34.10
N GLN A 105 -26.65 14.34 32.82
CA GLN A 105 -25.72 13.62 31.93
C GLN A 105 -24.27 13.77 32.40
N ARG A 106 -23.88 14.93 32.94
CA ARG A 106 -22.56 15.11 33.57
C ARG A 106 -22.39 14.22 34.79
N ALA A 107 -23.39 14.16 35.67
CA ALA A 107 -23.38 13.27 36.82
C ALA A 107 -23.31 11.78 36.42
N ARG A 108 -24.02 11.38 35.35
CA ARG A 108 -23.94 10.02 34.78
C ARG A 108 -22.54 9.72 34.24
N PHE A 109 -21.91 10.66 33.55
CA PHE A 109 -20.55 10.51 33.04
C PHE A 109 -19.58 10.20 34.19
N GLU A 110 -19.60 11.01 35.25
CA GLU A 110 -18.75 10.82 36.43
C GLU A 110 -19.04 9.50 37.17
N LEU A 111 -20.32 9.12 37.30
CA LEU A 111 -20.72 7.86 37.91
C LEU A 111 -20.19 6.66 37.14
N PHE A 112 -20.35 6.64 35.81
CA PHE A 112 -19.87 5.55 34.98
C PHE A 112 -18.34 5.48 34.95
N GLU A 113 -17.66 6.63 34.98
CA GLU A 113 -16.21 6.67 35.08
C GLU A 113 -15.73 6.03 36.39
N ARG A 114 -16.29 6.48 37.52
CA ARG A 114 -15.96 5.97 38.85
C ARG A 114 -16.18 4.46 38.94
N GLU A 115 -17.31 3.98 38.42
CA GLU A 115 -17.65 2.57 38.45
C GLU A 115 -16.75 1.73 37.55
N ALA A 116 -16.42 2.21 36.34
CA ALA A 116 -15.44 1.56 35.46
C ALA A 116 -14.08 1.42 36.15
N ARG A 117 -13.56 2.51 36.77
CA ARG A 117 -12.29 2.48 37.51
C ARG A 117 -12.33 1.50 38.69
N ARG A 118 -13.43 1.47 39.45
CA ARG A 118 -13.62 0.53 40.56
C ARG A 118 -13.59 -0.92 40.07
N LEU A 119 -14.24 -1.22 38.94
CA LEU A 119 -14.28 -2.57 38.37
C LEU A 119 -12.94 -3.00 37.78
N VAL A 120 -12.18 -2.08 37.16
CA VAL A 120 -10.79 -2.31 36.77
C VAL A 120 -9.94 -2.69 37.98
N ALA A 121 -10.04 -1.94 39.09
CA ALA A 121 -9.31 -2.24 40.33
C ALA A 121 -9.69 -3.60 40.92
N ARG A 122 -10.96 -4.04 40.75
CA ARG A 122 -11.44 -5.36 41.15
C ARG A 122 -11.12 -6.48 40.14
N ARG A 123 -10.36 -6.19 39.08
CA ARG A 123 -9.99 -7.12 38.01
C ARG A 123 -11.19 -7.71 37.24
N LEU A 124 -12.25 -6.92 37.04
CA LEU A 124 -13.45 -7.32 36.30
C LEU A 124 -13.56 -6.58 34.94
N PRO A 125 -12.86 -7.03 33.88
CA PRO A 125 -12.74 -6.26 32.63
C PRO A 125 -14.05 -6.15 31.84
N VAL A 126 -14.89 -7.19 31.82
CA VAL A 126 -16.16 -7.19 31.06
C VAL A 126 -17.14 -6.13 31.58
N PRO A 127 -17.51 -6.10 32.88
CA PRO A 127 -18.41 -5.06 33.36
C PRO A 127 -17.76 -3.67 33.35
N ALA A 128 -16.43 -3.57 33.48
CA ALA A 128 -15.74 -2.29 33.30
C ALA A 128 -15.90 -1.76 31.87
N TYR A 129 -15.85 -2.63 30.86
CA TYR A 129 -16.10 -2.30 29.46
C TYR A 129 -17.52 -1.81 29.22
N ASP A 130 -18.53 -2.45 29.82
CA ASP A 130 -19.92 -1.98 29.72
C ASP A 130 -20.10 -0.55 30.25
N HIS A 131 -19.42 -0.21 31.35
CA HIS A 131 -19.42 1.16 31.87
C HIS A 131 -18.69 2.15 30.98
N LEU A 132 -17.60 1.74 30.31
CA LEU A 132 -16.96 2.55 29.27
C LEU A 132 -17.92 2.84 28.09
N LEU A 133 -18.71 1.85 27.66
CA LEU A 133 -19.70 2.04 26.60
C LEU A 133 -20.80 3.03 27.01
N LYS A 134 -21.31 2.92 28.24
CA LYS A 134 -22.28 3.86 28.80
C LYS A 134 -21.71 5.27 28.87
N LEU A 135 -20.47 5.40 29.35
CA LEU A 135 -19.76 6.67 29.42
C LEU A 135 -19.56 7.30 28.03
N SER A 136 -19.21 6.50 27.03
CA SER A 136 -19.13 6.97 25.64
C SER A 136 -20.47 7.43 25.08
N HIS A 137 -21.56 6.75 25.43
CA HIS A 137 -22.89 7.14 24.99
C HIS A 137 -23.34 8.46 25.64
N THR A 138 -23.17 8.58 26.96
CA THR A 138 -23.43 9.81 27.70
C THR A 138 -22.66 11.01 27.16
N PHE A 139 -21.38 10.81 26.81
CA PHE A 139 -20.60 11.84 26.12
C PHE A 139 -21.23 12.29 24.80
N ASN A 140 -21.73 11.35 23.97
CA ASN A 140 -22.36 11.71 22.70
C ASN A 140 -23.64 12.53 22.90
N ILE A 141 -24.42 12.24 23.94
CA ILE A 141 -25.60 13.04 24.28
C ILE A 141 -25.18 14.46 24.67
N LEU A 142 -24.17 14.60 25.53
CA LEU A 142 -23.62 15.91 25.93
C LEU A 142 -23.08 16.71 24.73
N ASP A 143 -22.39 16.05 23.80
CA ASP A 143 -21.86 16.66 22.58
C ASP A 143 -22.98 17.08 21.62
N ALA A 144 -24.02 16.25 21.46
CA ALA A 144 -25.21 16.57 20.65
C ALA A 144 -26.01 17.75 21.22
N ARG A 145 -26.09 17.86 22.55
CA ARG A 145 -26.66 19.04 23.24
C ARG A 145 -25.82 20.31 23.07
N GLY A 146 -24.63 20.22 22.47
CA GLY A 146 -23.71 21.36 22.35
C GLY A 146 -23.15 21.82 23.70
N ALA A 147 -23.25 20.98 24.74
CA ALA A 147 -22.92 21.34 26.12
C ALA A 147 -21.42 21.15 26.45
N VAL A 148 -20.63 20.62 25.52
CA VAL A 148 -19.22 20.26 25.73
C VAL A 148 -18.30 21.23 24.99
N GLY A 149 -17.50 21.99 25.74
CA GLY A 149 -16.47 22.87 25.19
C GLY A 149 -15.28 22.10 24.59
N VAL A 150 -14.39 22.80 23.86
CA VAL A 150 -13.21 22.18 23.22
C VAL A 150 -12.30 21.49 24.23
N THR A 151 -11.97 22.17 25.33
CA THR A 151 -11.11 21.63 26.40
C THR A 151 -11.76 20.44 27.10
N GLU A 152 -13.05 20.56 27.39
CA GLU A 152 -13.82 19.49 28.04
C GLU A 152 -13.87 18.24 27.17
N ARG A 153 -14.14 18.41 25.87
CA ARG A 153 -14.14 17.32 24.88
C ARG A 153 -12.82 16.55 24.89
N ALA A 154 -11.69 17.28 24.91
CA ALA A 154 -10.36 16.66 24.98
C ALA A 154 -10.17 15.85 26.28
N ASN A 155 -10.65 16.36 27.41
CA ASN A 155 -10.58 15.66 28.70
C ASN A 155 -11.45 14.39 28.71
N CYS A 156 -12.70 14.45 28.25
CA CYS A 156 -13.56 13.28 28.12
C CYS A 156 -12.93 12.19 27.25
N PHE A 157 -12.31 12.57 26.12
CA PHE A 157 -11.57 11.62 25.28
C PHE A 157 -10.32 11.07 25.95
N ALA A 158 -9.63 11.84 26.79
CA ALA A 158 -8.49 11.32 27.56
C ALA A 158 -8.96 10.26 28.57
N VAL A 159 -10.04 10.52 29.30
CA VAL A 159 -10.67 9.57 30.24
C VAL A 159 -11.04 8.27 29.53
N MET A 160 -11.84 8.34 28.45
CA MET A 160 -12.28 7.17 27.69
C MET A 160 -11.10 6.35 27.17
N ARG A 161 -10.09 6.99 26.59
CA ARG A 161 -8.91 6.30 26.03
C ARG A 161 -8.07 5.62 27.11
N ASN A 162 -7.93 6.23 28.29
CA ASN A 162 -7.19 5.64 29.39
C ASN A 162 -7.93 4.43 29.95
N LEU A 163 -9.24 4.55 30.20
CA LEU A 163 -10.08 3.42 30.60
C LEU A 163 -10.04 2.27 29.58
N ALA A 164 -10.17 2.57 28.29
CA ALA A 164 -10.07 1.57 27.23
C ALA A 164 -8.72 0.82 27.27
N ARG A 165 -7.61 1.55 27.53
CA ARG A 165 -6.29 0.95 27.67
C ARG A 165 -6.18 0.04 28.88
N ASP A 166 -6.64 0.50 30.04
CA ASP A 166 -6.59 -0.25 31.28
C ASP A 166 -7.45 -1.52 31.19
N ILE A 167 -8.65 -1.42 30.61
CA ILE A 167 -9.56 -2.53 30.37
C ILE A 167 -8.95 -3.54 29.39
N THR A 168 -8.33 -3.07 28.30
CA THR A 168 -7.65 -3.97 27.35
C THR A 168 -6.49 -4.69 28.00
N GLY A 169 -5.63 -3.99 28.76
CA GLY A 169 -4.51 -4.61 29.47
C GLY A 169 -4.99 -5.66 30.48
N LEU A 170 -6.02 -5.32 31.25
CA LEU A 170 -6.65 -6.25 32.20
C LEU A 170 -7.28 -7.46 31.48
N TRP A 171 -7.97 -7.25 30.36
CA TRP A 171 -8.54 -8.34 29.57
C TRP A 171 -7.46 -9.32 29.11
N LEU A 172 -6.35 -8.83 28.55
CA LEU A 172 -5.24 -9.68 28.11
C LEU A 172 -4.65 -10.48 29.28
N SER A 173 -4.36 -9.83 30.42
CA SER A 173 -3.89 -10.51 31.64
C SER A 173 -4.86 -11.60 32.12
N ARG A 174 -6.18 -11.33 32.10
CA ARG A 174 -7.18 -12.35 32.47
C ARG A 174 -7.23 -13.52 31.48
N ARG A 175 -6.97 -13.28 30.20
CA ARG A 175 -6.91 -14.35 29.18
C ARG A 175 -5.70 -15.25 29.36
N GLU A 176 -4.55 -14.67 29.72
CA GLU A 176 -3.33 -15.40 30.05
C GLU A 176 -3.51 -16.27 31.30
N GLU A 177 -4.07 -15.71 32.39
CA GLU A 177 -4.35 -16.44 33.64
C GLU A 177 -5.28 -17.64 33.44
N LEU A 178 -6.21 -17.54 32.49
CA LEU A 178 -7.12 -18.63 32.13
C LEU A 178 -6.52 -19.63 31.14
N GLY A 179 -5.26 -19.45 30.72
CA GLY A 179 -4.59 -20.32 29.76
C GLY A 179 -5.17 -20.25 28.35
N HIS A 180 -5.73 -19.09 27.95
CA HIS A 180 -6.35 -18.87 26.64
C HIS A 180 -7.42 -19.92 26.28
N PRO A 181 -8.57 -19.98 26.98
CA PRO A 181 -9.58 -21.03 26.79
C PRO A 181 -10.28 -21.05 25.42
N LEU A 182 -10.03 -20.04 24.57
CA LEU A 182 -10.53 -19.99 23.18
C LEU A 182 -9.47 -20.42 22.16
N GLY A 183 -8.35 -20.97 22.64
CA GLY A 183 -7.21 -21.36 21.83
C GLY A 183 -6.23 -20.22 21.57
N LEU A 184 -5.05 -20.61 21.10
CA LEU A 184 -4.03 -19.74 20.55
C LEU A 184 -4.05 -19.90 19.03
N VAL A 185 -3.98 -18.79 18.30
CA VAL A 185 -3.77 -18.81 16.86
C VAL A 185 -2.28 -18.70 16.63
N ALA A 186 -1.70 -19.63 15.87
CA ALA A 186 -0.31 -19.52 15.49
C ALA A 186 -0.14 -18.24 14.66
N PRO A 187 0.88 -17.40 14.91
CA PRO A 187 1.15 -16.21 14.11
C PRO A 187 1.16 -16.61 12.64
N PRO A 188 0.61 -15.76 11.73
CA PRO A 188 0.62 -16.10 10.32
C PRO A 188 2.08 -16.32 9.95
N ALA A 189 2.37 -17.41 9.23
CA ALA A 189 3.72 -17.65 8.75
C ALA A 189 4.25 -16.35 8.13
N PRO A 190 5.52 -15.97 8.41
CA PRO A 190 6.12 -14.83 7.73
C PRO A 190 5.85 -14.99 6.24
N PRO A 191 5.57 -13.90 5.51
CA PRO A 191 5.37 -13.99 4.07
C PRO A 191 6.52 -14.85 3.54
N ASN A 192 6.17 -15.96 2.86
CA ASN A 192 7.17 -16.91 2.37
C ASN A 192 8.33 -16.10 1.80
N PRO A 193 9.59 -16.46 2.13
CA PRO A 193 10.73 -15.83 1.49
C PRO A 193 10.40 -15.77 0.02
N THR A 194 10.55 -14.56 -0.55
CA THR A 194 10.42 -14.27 -1.98
C THR A 194 10.71 -15.57 -2.73
N PRO A 195 9.69 -16.26 -3.29
CA PRO A 195 9.94 -17.55 -3.90
C PRO A 195 11.10 -17.30 -4.87
N ALA A 196 12.16 -18.10 -4.73
CA ALA A 196 13.26 -18.02 -5.68
C ALA A 196 12.61 -18.01 -7.07
N PRO A 197 13.06 -17.12 -7.98
CA PRO A 197 12.48 -17.04 -9.32
C PRO A 197 12.34 -18.47 -9.82
N PRO A 198 11.13 -18.90 -10.25
CA PRO A 198 10.81 -20.31 -10.40
C PRO A 198 11.91 -20.98 -11.22
N SER A 199 12.73 -21.77 -10.55
CA SER A 199 13.74 -22.62 -11.17
C SER A 199 12.96 -23.77 -11.83
N GLY A 200 12.30 -23.48 -12.96
CA GLY A 200 11.52 -24.49 -13.66
C GLY A 200 10.37 -24.05 -14.56
N THR A 201 10.02 -22.77 -14.71
CA THR A 201 9.14 -22.35 -15.83
C THR A 201 9.96 -21.83 -17.00
N SER A 202 10.80 -22.72 -17.53
CA SER A 202 11.14 -22.69 -18.95
C SER A 202 9.86 -23.02 -19.71
N ARG A 203 9.12 -21.98 -20.11
CA ARG A 203 8.38 -22.04 -21.37
C ARG A 203 9.23 -21.28 -22.38
N ALA A 204 10.21 -22.02 -22.92
CA ALA A 204 11.04 -21.73 -24.08
C ALA A 204 11.91 -20.46 -23.93
N GLU A 205 13.24 -20.52 -23.95
CA GLU A 205 14.00 -20.84 -25.17
C GLU A 205 13.20 -20.61 -26.46
N VAL A 206 12.53 -19.46 -26.57
CA VAL A 206 12.31 -18.84 -27.87
C VAL A 206 13.39 -17.80 -27.99
N SER A 207 14.46 -18.21 -28.66
CA SER A 207 15.35 -17.34 -29.40
C SER A 207 14.52 -16.40 -30.28
N SER A 208 14.09 -15.26 -29.73
CA SER A 208 13.70 -14.16 -30.59
C SER A 208 14.99 -13.57 -31.13
N GLU A 209 15.24 -13.73 -32.42
CA GLU A 209 16.40 -13.18 -33.12
C GLU A 209 16.47 -11.64 -33.05
N ALA A 210 15.38 -10.98 -32.67
CA ALA A 210 15.30 -9.54 -32.55
C ALA A 210 16.13 -9.01 -31.36
N ALA A 211 16.98 -8.03 -31.65
CA ALA A 211 17.85 -7.36 -30.66
C ALA A 211 17.07 -6.50 -29.64
N GLN A 212 15.80 -6.20 -29.92
CA GLN A 212 14.94 -5.30 -29.13
C GLN A 212 13.51 -5.83 -29.12
N HIS A 213 12.80 -5.60 -28.01
CA HIS A 213 11.38 -5.94 -27.83
C HIS A 213 10.67 -4.91 -26.99
N SER A 214 9.33 -4.91 -27.02
CA SER A 214 8.58 -4.11 -26.05
C SER A 214 8.76 -4.68 -24.65
N PHE A 215 8.78 -3.80 -23.65
CA PHE A 215 8.78 -4.18 -22.25
C PHE A 215 7.56 -3.58 -21.54
N VAL A 216 6.93 -4.38 -20.68
CA VAL A 216 5.80 -3.97 -19.87
C VAL A 216 6.04 -4.37 -18.42
N LEU A 217 5.85 -3.42 -17.51
CA LEU A 217 5.68 -3.67 -16.08
C LEU A 217 4.28 -3.20 -15.66
N GLU A 218 3.48 -4.10 -15.11
CA GLU A 218 2.19 -3.78 -14.51
C GLU A 218 2.20 -4.08 -13.01
N ILE A 219 1.75 -3.11 -12.21
CA ILE A 219 1.52 -3.24 -10.78
C ILE A 219 0.01 -3.18 -10.55
N GLY A 220 -0.57 -4.35 -10.28
CA GLY A 220 -1.97 -4.51 -9.97
C GLY A 220 -2.28 -4.25 -8.52
N THR A 221 -3.26 -3.41 -8.25
CA THR A 221 -3.59 -2.97 -6.89
C THR A 221 -5.09 -3.00 -6.65
N GLU A 222 -5.49 -2.94 -5.37
CA GLU A 222 -6.82 -2.41 -5.08
C GLU A 222 -6.92 -0.92 -5.40
N GLU A 223 -8.14 -0.40 -5.49
CA GLU A 223 -8.39 0.97 -5.93
C GLU A 223 -7.54 2.01 -5.18
N LEU A 224 -6.61 2.60 -5.94
CA LEU A 224 -5.76 3.69 -5.54
C LEU A 224 -6.57 4.99 -5.52
N PRO A 225 -6.33 5.88 -4.55
CA PRO A 225 -6.86 7.24 -4.58
C PRO A 225 -6.44 7.97 -5.87
N PRO A 226 -7.30 8.80 -6.47
CA PRO A 226 -6.97 9.53 -7.70
C PRO A 226 -5.66 10.32 -7.62
N GLU A 227 -5.42 11.02 -6.51
CA GLU A 227 -4.17 11.75 -6.28
C GLU A 227 -2.93 10.85 -6.23
N GLU A 228 -3.08 9.63 -5.68
CA GLU A 228 -1.99 8.67 -5.57
C GLU A 228 -1.68 8.06 -6.94
N VAL A 229 -2.71 7.78 -7.75
CA VAL A 229 -2.54 7.32 -9.13
C VAL A 229 -1.70 8.33 -9.92
N GLN A 230 -2.10 9.61 -9.91
CA GLN A 230 -1.38 10.67 -10.62
C GLN A 230 0.06 10.83 -10.13
N SER A 231 0.26 10.83 -8.80
CA SER A 231 1.60 10.93 -8.22
C SER A 231 2.49 9.75 -8.59
N CYS A 232 1.98 8.52 -8.54
CA CYS A 232 2.75 7.34 -8.91
C CYS A 232 3.15 7.37 -10.39
N VAL A 233 2.25 7.74 -11.29
CA VAL A 233 2.55 7.87 -12.72
C VAL A 233 3.66 8.89 -12.96
N GLN A 234 3.59 10.07 -12.35
CA GLN A 234 4.64 11.09 -12.49
C GLN A 234 6.00 10.61 -11.96
N GLN A 235 6.02 9.94 -10.81
CA GLN A 235 7.25 9.37 -10.26
C GLN A 235 7.83 8.28 -11.15
N LEU A 236 7.00 7.42 -11.74
CA LEU A 236 7.44 6.40 -12.69
C LEU A 236 8.06 7.04 -13.94
N ARG A 237 7.41 8.06 -14.53
CA ARG A 237 7.94 8.81 -15.69
C ARG A 237 9.34 9.39 -15.40
N GLN A 238 9.56 9.89 -14.19
CA GLN A 238 10.85 10.47 -13.78
C GLN A 238 11.93 9.43 -13.48
N ARG A 239 11.56 8.20 -13.12
CA ARG A 239 12.50 7.19 -12.61
C ARG A 239 12.89 6.12 -13.62
N VAL A 240 11.99 5.75 -14.54
CA VAL A 240 12.24 4.64 -15.47
C VAL A 240 13.38 4.96 -16.43
N GLY A 241 13.42 6.16 -17.01
CA GLY A 241 14.51 6.58 -17.92
C GLY A 241 15.89 6.50 -17.26
N PRO A 242 16.11 7.19 -16.11
CA PRO A 242 17.37 7.10 -15.37
C PRO A 242 17.74 5.66 -14.96
N LEU A 243 16.75 4.84 -14.60
CA LEU A 243 16.97 3.44 -14.27
C LEU A 243 17.51 2.66 -15.48
N LEU A 244 16.85 2.76 -16.64
CA LEU A 244 17.29 2.06 -17.86
C LEU A 244 18.67 2.53 -18.33
N GLN A 245 18.96 3.83 -18.18
CA GLN A 245 20.28 4.40 -18.46
C GLN A 245 21.35 3.85 -17.52
N GLN A 246 21.09 3.78 -16.21
CA GLN A 246 22.00 3.17 -15.23
C GLN A 246 22.24 1.69 -15.54
N LEU A 247 21.23 0.99 -16.04
CA LEU A 247 21.34 -0.39 -16.49
C LEU A 247 21.98 -0.54 -17.87
N ARG A 248 22.37 0.54 -18.56
CA ARG A 248 22.92 0.51 -19.92
C ARG A 248 22.02 -0.24 -20.92
N LEU A 249 20.71 -0.14 -20.74
CA LEU A 249 19.73 -0.71 -21.66
C LEU A 249 19.27 0.39 -22.62
N GLN A 250 19.55 0.20 -23.91
CA GLN A 250 18.96 1.05 -24.95
C GLN A 250 17.46 0.80 -25.01
N HIS A 251 16.70 1.87 -25.21
CA HIS A 251 15.24 1.80 -25.24
C HIS A 251 14.66 2.88 -26.16
N GLY A 252 13.46 2.61 -26.68
CA GLY A 252 12.62 3.56 -27.38
C GLY A 252 11.78 4.40 -26.42
N THR A 253 10.55 4.72 -26.83
CA THR A 253 9.64 5.56 -26.04
C THR A 253 9.21 4.89 -24.74
N ILE A 254 9.25 5.64 -23.65
CA ILE A 254 8.70 5.23 -22.34
C ILE A 254 7.32 5.87 -22.16
N ARG A 255 6.32 5.06 -21.86
CA ARG A 255 4.97 5.48 -21.46
C ARG A 255 4.67 4.96 -20.07
N CYS A 256 4.20 5.81 -19.18
CA CYS A 256 3.70 5.39 -17.88
C CYS A 256 2.25 5.84 -17.79
N GLU A 257 1.36 4.87 -17.63
CA GLU A 257 -0.09 5.05 -17.64
C GLU A 257 -0.72 4.29 -16.47
N ALA A 258 -1.97 4.61 -16.15
CA ALA A 258 -2.63 4.01 -15.00
C ALA A 258 -4.15 4.01 -15.09
N THR A 259 -4.74 3.01 -14.43
CA THR A 259 -6.14 2.99 -14.00
C THR A 259 -6.18 2.97 -12.46
N PRO A 260 -7.35 3.17 -11.81
CA PRO A 260 -7.42 3.09 -10.35
C PRO A 260 -6.85 1.80 -9.75
N ARG A 261 -6.81 0.69 -10.50
CA ARG A 261 -6.28 -0.61 -10.03
C ARG A 261 -4.98 -1.04 -10.71
N ARG A 262 -4.39 -0.22 -11.59
CA ARG A 262 -3.19 -0.59 -12.37
C ARG A 262 -2.26 0.59 -12.52
N LEU A 263 -0.98 0.39 -12.22
CA LEU A 263 0.10 1.25 -12.71
C LEU A 263 0.86 0.46 -13.76
N ALA A 264 1.09 1.04 -14.94
CA ALA A 264 1.74 0.37 -16.04
C ALA A 264 2.88 1.22 -16.61
N VAL A 265 4.03 0.59 -16.82
CA VAL A 265 5.17 1.15 -17.53
C VAL A 265 5.33 0.35 -18.82
N LEU A 266 5.30 1.02 -19.95
CA LEU A 266 5.51 0.45 -21.27
C LEU A 266 6.75 1.09 -21.88
N VAL A 267 7.65 0.29 -22.40
CA VAL A 267 8.89 0.73 -23.03
C VAL A 267 8.98 0.08 -24.40
N ALA A 268 8.98 0.89 -25.45
CA ALA A 268 9.19 0.39 -26.81
C ALA A 268 10.68 0.04 -27.02
N ASP A 269 10.95 -0.90 -27.91
CA ASP A 269 12.28 -1.20 -28.44
C ASP A 269 13.39 -1.36 -27.37
N LEU A 270 13.05 -2.00 -26.24
CA LEU A 270 14.00 -2.26 -25.16
C LEU A 270 14.98 -3.36 -25.60
N ALA A 271 16.27 -3.06 -25.53
CA ALA A 271 17.34 -3.98 -25.87
C ALA A 271 17.29 -5.26 -25.03
N THR A 272 17.57 -6.41 -25.66
CA THR A 272 17.60 -7.74 -25.01
C THR A 272 18.80 -7.96 -24.08
N ALA A 273 19.83 -7.12 -24.17
CA ALA A 273 21.00 -7.16 -23.30
C ALA A 273 21.53 -5.76 -23.03
N GLN A 274 22.26 -5.61 -21.92
CA GLN A 274 23.03 -4.40 -21.63
C GLN A 274 24.11 -4.20 -22.68
N THR A 275 24.42 -2.94 -23.00
CA THR A 275 25.63 -2.64 -23.76
C THR A 275 26.86 -2.97 -22.92
N SER A 276 27.80 -3.73 -23.48
CA SER A 276 29.11 -3.95 -22.86
C SER A 276 29.85 -2.61 -22.72
N ALA A 277 30.61 -2.44 -21.65
CA ALA A 277 31.40 -1.24 -21.43
C ALA A 277 32.85 -1.60 -21.10
N GLU A 278 33.76 -0.71 -21.44
CA GLU A 278 35.17 -0.80 -21.07
C GLU A 278 35.47 0.32 -20.07
N SER A 279 36.11 -0.01 -18.95
CA SER A 279 36.54 0.98 -17.97
C SER A 279 38.03 0.83 -17.70
N GLN A 280 38.75 1.96 -17.61
CA GLN A 280 40.14 1.95 -17.17
C GLN A 280 40.20 2.06 -15.66
N VAL A 281 40.71 1.02 -15.01
CA VAL A 281 40.90 1.00 -13.56
C VAL A 281 42.37 1.22 -13.25
N ARG A 282 42.63 2.20 -12.37
CA ARG A 282 43.99 2.49 -11.90
C ARG A 282 44.41 1.50 -10.83
N GLY A 283 45.57 0.88 -11.04
CA GLY A 283 46.22 -0.08 -10.15
C GLY A 283 47.38 0.52 -9.35
N PRO A 284 48.32 -0.32 -8.88
CA PRO A 284 49.48 0.15 -8.11
C PRO A 284 50.45 0.99 -8.97
N PRO A 285 51.36 1.77 -8.33
CA PRO A 285 52.42 2.48 -9.05
C PRO A 285 53.26 1.53 -9.90
N TRP A 286 53.63 1.94 -11.12
CA TRP A 286 54.36 1.09 -12.06
C TRP A 286 55.66 0.53 -11.47
N LYS A 287 56.37 1.35 -10.68
CA LYS A 287 57.62 0.96 -9.99
C LYS A 287 57.45 -0.20 -8.99
N GLN A 288 56.24 -0.43 -8.48
CA GLN A 288 55.91 -1.48 -7.52
C GLN A 288 55.13 -2.64 -8.16
N ALA A 289 54.81 -2.53 -9.45
CA ALA A 289 54.01 -3.50 -10.18
C ALA A 289 54.83 -4.73 -10.62
N PHE A 290 56.14 -4.57 -10.80
CA PHE A 290 57.05 -5.65 -11.22
C PHE A 290 58.24 -5.75 -10.25
N THR A 291 58.73 -6.98 -10.04
CA THR A 291 59.94 -7.24 -9.26
C THR A 291 61.20 -6.84 -10.04
N ALA A 292 62.36 -6.81 -9.37
CA ALA A 292 63.65 -6.54 -10.01
C ALA A 292 64.01 -7.57 -11.12
N SER A 293 63.37 -8.74 -11.13
CA SER A 293 63.51 -9.79 -12.14
C SER A 293 62.50 -9.68 -13.29
N GLY A 294 61.67 -8.62 -13.32
CA GLY A 294 60.65 -8.41 -14.37
C GLY A 294 59.37 -9.24 -14.20
N GLN A 295 59.20 -9.93 -13.08
CA GLN A 295 58.00 -10.73 -12.80
C GLN A 295 56.89 -9.87 -12.14
N PRO A 296 55.60 -10.17 -12.38
CA PRO A 296 54.49 -9.47 -11.71
C PRO A 296 54.61 -9.54 -10.18
N SER A 297 54.47 -8.40 -9.50
CA SER A 297 54.49 -8.35 -8.04
C SER A 297 53.19 -8.91 -7.44
N PRO A 298 53.17 -9.31 -6.15
CA PRO A 298 51.94 -9.73 -5.48
C PRO A 298 50.83 -8.67 -5.53
N ALA A 299 51.19 -7.39 -5.51
CA ALA A 299 50.26 -6.28 -5.63
C ALA A 299 49.63 -6.20 -7.03
N LEU A 300 50.43 -6.40 -8.09
CA LEU A 300 49.92 -6.46 -9.45
C LEU A 300 49.03 -7.70 -9.67
N LEU A 301 49.44 -8.87 -9.18
CA LEU A 301 48.66 -10.10 -9.29
C LEU A 301 47.32 -10.01 -8.55
N GLY A 302 47.31 -9.44 -7.35
CA GLY A 302 46.06 -9.18 -6.60
C GLY A 302 45.13 -8.20 -7.32
N PHE A 303 45.69 -7.15 -7.92
CA PHE A 303 44.94 -6.21 -8.74
C PHE A 303 44.36 -6.86 -10.00
N CYS A 304 45.16 -7.63 -10.73
CA CYS A 304 44.74 -8.34 -11.95
C CYS A 304 43.64 -9.36 -11.64
N LYS A 305 43.82 -10.18 -10.59
CA LYS A 305 42.82 -11.14 -10.13
C LYS A 305 41.50 -10.50 -9.72
N LYS A 306 41.55 -9.34 -9.05
CA LYS A 306 40.34 -8.60 -8.62
C LYS A 306 39.54 -8.09 -9.82
N ASN A 307 40.21 -7.68 -10.89
CA ASN A 307 39.58 -7.06 -12.05
C ASN A 307 39.39 -8.04 -13.24
N GLY A 308 39.85 -9.29 -13.12
CA GLY A 308 39.73 -10.32 -14.15
C GLY A 308 40.55 -10.05 -15.41
N VAL A 309 41.70 -9.36 -15.28
CA VAL A 309 42.57 -8.96 -16.40
C VAL A 309 43.90 -9.71 -16.30
N ASP A 310 44.50 -10.09 -17.43
CA ASP A 310 45.81 -10.74 -17.45
C ASP A 310 46.92 -9.73 -17.10
N PRO A 311 47.90 -10.05 -16.23
CA PRO A 311 49.06 -9.20 -15.97
C PRO A 311 49.83 -8.74 -17.21
N ALA A 312 49.75 -9.45 -18.34
CA ALA A 312 50.35 -9.06 -19.61
C ALA A 312 49.56 -7.98 -20.37
N GLU A 313 48.28 -7.78 -20.06
CA GLU A 313 47.37 -6.83 -20.75
C GLU A 313 47.33 -5.44 -20.10
N VAL A 314 48.06 -5.24 -19.00
CA VAL A 314 48.08 -3.97 -18.30
C VAL A 314 48.95 -2.93 -19.00
N THR A 315 48.51 -1.68 -18.99
CA THR A 315 49.21 -0.57 -19.62
C THR A 315 49.79 0.39 -18.59
N LYS A 316 50.78 1.16 -19.03
CA LYS A 316 51.47 2.17 -18.22
C LYS A 316 50.95 3.55 -18.61
N ALA A 317 50.46 4.34 -17.66
CA ALA A 317 50.14 5.74 -17.89
C ALA A 317 50.46 6.61 -16.66
N ALA A 318 50.80 7.88 -16.90
CA ALA A 318 51.04 8.86 -15.85
C ALA A 318 49.73 9.51 -15.40
N ASP A 319 49.61 9.82 -14.11
CA ASP A 319 48.53 10.68 -13.61
C ASP A 319 48.84 12.17 -13.85
N ASN A 320 47.89 13.04 -13.48
CA ASN A 320 48.02 14.50 -13.64
C ASN A 320 49.21 15.11 -12.84
N LYS A 321 49.89 14.32 -12.00
CA LYS A 321 51.07 14.72 -11.21
C LYS A 321 52.35 14.05 -11.71
N GLY A 322 52.31 13.35 -12.85
CA GLY A 322 53.45 12.69 -13.46
C GLY A 322 53.83 11.34 -12.83
N VAL A 323 53.02 10.80 -11.92
CA VAL A 323 53.29 9.50 -11.29
C VAL A 323 52.72 8.39 -12.18
N GLU A 324 53.58 7.43 -12.53
CA GLU A 324 53.22 6.32 -13.41
C GLU A 324 52.51 5.21 -12.64
N TYR A 325 51.31 4.85 -13.10
CA TYR A 325 50.51 3.75 -12.56
C TYR A 325 50.26 2.68 -13.61
N VAL A 326 49.94 1.49 -13.12
CA VAL A 326 49.32 0.43 -13.92
C VAL A 326 47.86 0.80 -14.19
N TYR A 327 47.42 0.65 -15.43
CA TYR A 327 46.01 0.74 -15.82
C TYR A 327 45.58 -0.57 -16.47
N ALA A 328 44.43 -1.08 -16.06
CA ALA A 328 43.80 -2.24 -16.70
C ALA A 328 42.51 -1.81 -17.39
N CYS A 329 42.30 -2.29 -18.62
CA CYS A 329 41.03 -2.16 -19.31
C CYS A 329 40.12 -3.30 -18.87
N VAL A 330 39.13 -3.00 -18.03
CA VAL A 330 38.15 -3.97 -17.55
C VAL A 330 36.97 -3.97 -18.49
N LYS A 331 36.76 -5.09 -19.18
CA LYS A 331 35.60 -5.32 -20.05
C LYS A 331 34.44 -5.83 -19.22
N GLU A 332 33.42 -5.01 -19.05
CA GLU A 332 32.16 -5.42 -18.47
C GLU A 332 31.26 -5.97 -19.57
N VAL A 333 31.14 -7.30 -19.62
CA VAL A 333 30.24 -7.98 -20.55
C VAL A 333 28.80 -7.67 -20.16
N GLY A 334 28.00 -7.23 -21.15
CA GLY A 334 26.58 -6.97 -20.96
C GLY A 334 25.81 -8.21 -20.51
N ARG A 335 24.89 -8.03 -19.56
CA ARG A 335 24.01 -9.10 -19.07
C ARG A 335 22.66 -9.08 -19.80
N PRO A 336 21.91 -10.19 -19.84
CA PRO A 336 20.55 -10.20 -20.37
C PRO A 336 19.65 -9.19 -19.66
N ALA A 337 18.86 -8.44 -20.42
CA ALA A 337 17.98 -7.39 -19.91
C ALA A 337 17.02 -7.91 -18.84
N ALA A 338 16.41 -9.07 -19.08
CA ALA A 338 15.51 -9.71 -18.13
C ALA A 338 16.14 -9.94 -16.74
N GLN A 339 17.42 -10.32 -16.70
CA GLN A 339 18.12 -10.57 -15.44
C GLN A 339 18.34 -9.27 -14.66
N VAL A 340 18.84 -8.24 -15.33
CA VAL A 340 19.16 -6.96 -14.68
C VAL A 340 17.91 -6.18 -14.30
N LEU A 341 16.83 -6.29 -15.07
CA LEU A 341 15.52 -5.71 -14.73
C LEU A 341 14.92 -6.40 -13.50
N ALA A 342 14.98 -7.74 -13.42
CA ALA A 342 14.48 -8.49 -12.26
C ALA A 342 15.16 -8.07 -10.95
N GLU A 343 16.47 -7.79 -11.00
CA GLU A 343 17.26 -7.33 -9.85
C GLU A 343 16.98 -5.86 -9.49
N ALA A 344 16.82 -5.00 -10.50
CA ALA A 344 16.79 -3.56 -10.31
C ALA A 344 15.39 -2.99 -9.97
N LEU A 345 14.33 -3.53 -10.56
CA LEU A 345 12.97 -3.01 -10.41
C LEU A 345 12.47 -2.96 -8.95
N PRO A 346 12.66 -4.00 -8.10
CA PRO A 346 12.25 -3.96 -6.70
C PRO A 346 12.83 -2.77 -5.92
N GLY A 347 14.15 -2.63 -5.92
CA GLY A 347 14.85 -1.68 -5.06
C GLY A 347 14.98 -0.26 -5.62
N LEU A 348 15.04 -0.12 -6.95
CA LEU A 348 15.27 1.18 -7.60
C LEU A 348 13.99 1.84 -8.10
N LEU A 349 12.90 1.07 -8.26
CA LEU A 349 11.61 1.58 -8.71
C LEU A 349 10.55 1.47 -7.60
N LEU A 350 10.22 0.25 -7.15
CA LEU A 350 9.08 0.00 -6.27
C LEU A 350 9.29 0.54 -4.86
N ASP A 351 10.44 0.24 -4.24
CA ASP A 351 10.76 0.69 -2.87
C ASP A 351 10.96 2.21 -2.75
N LYS A 352 11.05 2.91 -3.88
CA LYS A 352 11.33 4.35 -3.94
C LYS A 352 10.11 5.20 -4.29
N LEU A 353 8.94 4.60 -4.51
CA LEU A 353 7.71 5.35 -4.70
C LEU A 353 7.33 6.07 -3.40
N ALA A 354 7.32 7.39 -3.43
CA ALA A 354 6.87 8.22 -2.33
C ALA A 354 5.35 8.22 -2.29
N LEU A 355 4.79 7.61 -1.23
CA LEU A 355 3.35 7.42 -1.09
C LEU A 355 2.81 8.27 0.06
N LYS A 356 1.74 9.03 -0.18
CA LYS A 356 1.16 9.92 0.85
C LYS A 356 0.64 9.13 2.05
N LYS A 357 0.00 7.99 1.77
CA LYS A 357 -0.51 7.06 2.78
C LYS A 357 -0.10 5.66 2.41
N SER A 358 0.92 5.14 3.09
CA SER A 358 1.39 3.78 2.88
C SER A 358 0.86 2.83 3.94
N MET A 359 0.68 1.58 3.55
CA MET A 359 0.37 0.46 4.42
C MET A 359 1.44 -0.61 4.28
N ARG A 360 1.79 -1.26 5.39
CA ARG A 360 2.64 -2.46 5.35
C ARG A 360 1.82 -3.63 4.83
N TRP A 361 2.31 -4.25 3.75
CA TRP A 361 1.67 -5.38 3.08
C TRP A 361 2.66 -6.53 3.02
N ARG A 362 2.29 -7.69 3.59
CA ARG A 362 3.10 -8.92 3.58
C ARG A 362 4.60 -8.69 3.83
N GLY A 363 4.94 -8.38 5.08
CA GLY A 363 6.33 -8.17 5.51
C GLY A 363 6.70 -6.69 5.66
N PRO A 364 7.96 -6.30 5.40
CA PRO A 364 8.43 -4.93 5.61
C PRO A 364 8.01 -3.95 4.50
N ALA A 365 7.62 -4.46 3.32
CA ALA A 365 7.27 -3.64 2.16
C ALA A 365 6.02 -2.79 2.42
N THR A 366 6.03 -1.58 1.86
CA THR A 366 4.94 -0.61 1.98
C THR A 366 4.39 -0.22 0.62
N PHE A 367 3.07 -0.10 0.52
CA PHE A 367 2.39 0.41 -0.68
C PHE A 367 1.12 1.18 -0.31
N SER A 368 0.54 1.99 -1.19
CA SER A 368 -0.68 2.76 -0.82
C SER A 368 -1.89 1.86 -0.64
N ARG A 369 -1.96 0.77 -1.43
CA ARG A 369 -3.01 -0.24 -1.39
C ARG A 369 -2.42 -1.64 -1.51
N PRO A 370 -3.13 -2.70 -1.10
CA PRO A 370 -2.66 -4.06 -1.31
C PRO A 370 -2.33 -4.29 -2.78
N VAL A 371 -1.08 -4.68 -3.06
CA VAL A 371 -0.67 -5.14 -4.39
C VAL A 371 -1.21 -6.56 -4.57
N ARG A 372 -1.92 -6.77 -5.67
CA ARG A 372 -2.63 -8.02 -5.99
C ARG A 372 -1.88 -8.87 -7.00
N TRP A 373 -1.25 -8.24 -7.99
CA TRP A 373 -0.39 -8.94 -8.95
C TRP A 373 0.74 -8.04 -9.42
N LEU A 374 1.81 -8.69 -9.89
CA LEU A 374 2.91 -8.07 -10.62
C LEU A 374 3.04 -8.80 -11.95
N LEU A 375 3.16 -8.05 -13.04
CA LEU A 375 3.46 -8.57 -14.36
C LEU A 375 4.69 -7.84 -14.88
N ALA A 376 5.67 -8.59 -15.38
CA ALA A 376 6.81 -8.02 -16.08
C ALA A 376 7.12 -8.89 -17.30
N LEU A 377 6.98 -8.31 -18.50
CA LEU A 377 7.17 -8.98 -19.78
C LEU A 377 8.19 -8.21 -20.63
N HIS A 378 9.09 -8.93 -21.30
CA HIS A 378 9.99 -8.39 -22.32
C HIS A 378 9.83 -9.24 -23.58
N GLY A 379 9.12 -8.70 -24.57
CA GLY A 379 8.63 -9.48 -25.71
C GLY A 379 7.79 -10.67 -25.24
N PRO A 380 8.10 -11.90 -25.69
CA PRO A 380 7.43 -13.11 -25.20
C PRO A 380 7.96 -13.62 -23.86
N SER A 381 9.04 -13.04 -23.33
CA SER A 381 9.72 -13.53 -22.13
C SER A 381 9.17 -12.92 -20.85
N VAL A 382 8.99 -13.75 -19.82
CA VAL A 382 8.65 -13.27 -18.47
C VAL A 382 9.91 -12.82 -17.76
N VAL A 383 9.91 -11.59 -17.25
CA VAL A 383 10.96 -11.10 -16.36
C VAL A 383 10.65 -11.61 -14.95
N PRO A 384 11.54 -12.39 -14.31
CA PRO A 384 11.26 -13.09 -13.06
C PRO A 384 11.38 -12.14 -11.84
N LEU A 385 10.54 -11.11 -11.84
CA LEU A 385 10.44 -10.10 -10.80
C LEU A 385 9.81 -10.71 -9.54
N CYS A 386 10.34 -10.41 -8.36
CA CYS A 386 9.62 -10.69 -7.12
C CYS A 386 9.72 -9.50 -6.16
N TRP A 387 8.60 -9.12 -5.54
CA TRP A 387 8.54 -7.99 -4.62
C TRP A 387 7.42 -8.17 -3.58
N ALA A 388 7.68 -7.81 -2.32
CA ALA A 388 6.73 -7.93 -1.20
C ALA A 388 6.06 -9.32 -1.03
N GLY A 389 6.81 -10.40 -1.30
CA GLY A 389 6.31 -11.77 -1.25
C GLY A 389 5.36 -12.14 -2.41
N LEU A 390 5.26 -11.30 -3.44
CA LEU A 390 4.60 -11.61 -4.71
C LEU A 390 5.66 -11.97 -5.74
N ALA A 391 5.53 -13.14 -6.36
CA ALA A 391 6.23 -13.47 -7.59
C ALA A 391 5.48 -12.83 -8.76
N GLY A 392 6.22 -12.12 -9.60
CA GLY A 392 5.78 -11.69 -10.91
C GLY A 392 5.56 -12.92 -11.77
N GLY A 393 4.39 -13.01 -12.38
CA GLY A 393 4.03 -14.14 -13.22
C GLY A 393 3.25 -13.69 -14.45
N ALA A 394 3.21 -14.55 -15.47
CA ALA A 394 2.35 -14.37 -16.65
C ALA A 394 0.86 -14.63 -16.37
N ALA A 395 0.41 -14.45 -15.12
CA ALA A 395 -0.96 -14.75 -14.68
C ALA A 395 -1.98 -13.67 -15.07
N THR A 396 -1.65 -12.82 -16.04
CA THR A 396 -2.61 -11.97 -16.74
C THR A 396 -2.97 -12.64 -18.06
N ARG A 397 -4.11 -12.29 -18.67
CA ARG A 397 -4.55 -12.83 -19.97
C ARG A 397 -3.65 -12.40 -21.15
N VAL A 398 -2.47 -11.84 -20.86
CA VAL A 398 -1.55 -11.25 -21.81
C VAL A 398 -0.34 -12.17 -21.95
N HIS A 399 -0.09 -12.62 -23.18
CA HIS A 399 0.96 -13.60 -23.46
C HIS A 399 2.31 -12.97 -23.84
N THR A 400 2.33 -11.74 -24.38
CA THR A 400 3.55 -11.00 -24.76
C THR A 400 3.43 -9.52 -24.43
N ALA A 401 4.56 -8.82 -24.31
CA ALA A 401 4.59 -7.37 -24.07
C ALA A 401 3.90 -6.58 -25.19
N GLU A 402 4.08 -6.99 -26.45
CA GLU A 402 3.49 -6.38 -27.64
C GLU A 402 1.95 -6.50 -27.64
N ALA A 403 1.43 -7.63 -27.14
CA ALA A 403 -0.01 -7.88 -27.06
C ALA A 403 -0.69 -7.15 -25.89
N TYR A 404 0.05 -6.46 -25.02
CA TYR A 404 -0.49 -5.91 -23.77
C TYR A 404 -1.59 -4.86 -24.01
N LEU A 405 -1.32 -3.81 -24.80
CA LEU A 405 -2.32 -2.77 -25.08
C LEU A 405 -3.54 -3.32 -25.84
N PRO A 406 -3.38 -4.12 -26.93
CA PRO A 406 -4.51 -4.78 -27.59
C PRO A 406 -5.35 -5.64 -26.66
N SER A 407 -4.71 -6.38 -25.74
CA SER A 407 -5.42 -7.26 -24.79
C SER A 407 -6.24 -6.47 -23.77
N LEU A 408 -5.75 -5.31 -23.33
CA LEU A 408 -6.52 -4.41 -22.46
C LEU A 408 -7.69 -3.78 -23.21
N ALA A 409 -7.47 -3.33 -24.45
CA ALA A 409 -8.54 -2.76 -25.28
C ALA A 409 -9.65 -3.77 -25.56
N ALA A 410 -9.31 -5.04 -25.85
CA ALA A 410 -10.27 -6.13 -26.03
C ALA A 410 -11.09 -6.48 -24.78
N ALA A 411 -10.65 -6.01 -23.60
CA ALA A 411 -11.35 -6.14 -22.33
C ALA A 411 -12.06 -4.82 -21.91
N ASP A 412 -12.21 -3.87 -22.83
CA ASP A 412 -12.76 -2.53 -22.61
C ASP A 412 -12.00 -1.71 -21.55
N ILE A 413 -10.68 -1.91 -21.46
CA ILE A 413 -9.81 -1.18 -20.55
C ILE A 413 -8.95 -0.18 -21.33
N THR A 414 -9.36 1.09 -21.29
CA THR A 414 -8.51 2.21 -21.74
C THR A 414 -7.50 2.55 -20.65
N LEU A 415 -6.21 2.35 -20.93
CA LEU A 415 -5.15 2.55 -19.94
C LEU A 415 -4.80 4.04 -19.73
N SER A 416 -4.81 4.82 -20.81
CA SER A 416 -4.48 6.25 -20.76
C SER A 416 -5.54 7.02 -19.97
N CYS A 417 -5.07 7.87 -19.06
CA CYS A 417 -5.97 8.74 -18.29
C CYS A 417 -6.58 9.82 -19.18
N GLU A 418 -5.79 10.38 -20.11
CA GLU A 418 -6.22 11.45 -21.02
C GLU A 418 -7.25 10.93 -22.03
N GLU A 419 -7.00 9.75 -22.62
CA GLU A 419 -7.96 9.13 -23.55
C GLU A 419 -9.29 8.81 -22.85
N ARG A 420 -9.25 8.27 -21.62
CA ARG A 420 -10.47 8.03 -20.83
C ARG A 420 -11.21 9.33 -20.53
N GLN A 421 -10.50 10.38 -20.14
CA GLN A 421 -11.11 11.67 -19.88
C GLN A 421 -11.83 12.20 -21.12
N GLN A 422 -11.19 12.10 -22.29
CA GLN A 422 -11.79 12.52 -23.55
C GLN A 422 -13.00 11.66 -23.92
N GLN A 423 -12.90 10.34 -23.82
CA GLN A 423 -14.02 9.41 -24.07
C GLN A 423 -15.22 9.71 -23.17
N ILE A 424 -14.99 9.96 -21.87
CA ILE A 424 -16.04 10.33 -20.92
C ILE A 424 -16.64 11.69 -21.31
N TRP A 425 -15.80 12.67 -21.65
CA TRP A 425 -16.27 14.00 -22.04
C TRP A 425 -17.14 13.96 -23.30
N ASP A 426 -16.72 13.19 -24.31
CA ASP A 426 -17.45 13.04 -25.56
C ASP A 426 -18.78 12.30 -25.34
N ALA A 427 -18.77 11.26 -24.50
CA ALA A 427 -19.99 10.53 -24.13
C ALA A 427 -20.99 11.42 -23.38
N VAL A 428 -20.52 12.19 -22.38
CA VAL A 428 -21.35 13.14 -21.64
C VAL A 428 -21.91 14.22 -22.55
N SER A 429 -21.07 14.80 -23.42
CA SER A 429 -21.49 15.83 -24.38
C SER A 429 -22.51 15.29 -25.39
N SER A 430 -22.34 14.05 -25.83
CA SER A 430 -23.30 13.37 -26.70
C SER A 430 -24.65 13.13 -26.00
N ALA A 431 -24.62 12.61 -24.77
CA ALA A 431 -25.83 12.36 -23.97
C ALA A 431 -26.57 13.66 -23.64
N ALA A 432 -25.85 14.75 -23.33
CA ALA A 432 -26.43 16.06 -23.10
C ALA A 432 -27.18 16.56 -24.36
N ARG A 433 -26.54 16.51 -25.54
CA ARG A 433 -27.20 16.88 -26.81
C ARG A 433 -28.46 16.08 -27.12
N GLN A 434 -28.54 14.83 -26.67
CA GLN A 434 -29.73 14.00 -26.84
C GLN A 434 -30.85 14.33 -25.85
N ALA A 435 -30.51 14.84 -24.67
CA ALA A 435 -31.47 15.17 -23.62
C ALA A 435 -32.13 16.55 -23.79
N GLY A 436 -31.55 17.42 -24.62
CA GLY A 436 -31.97 18.82 -24.82
C GLY A 436 -31.17 19.77 -23.93
#